data_AF-A0A1V6PP22-F1
#
_entry.id   AF-A0A1V6PP22-F1
#
_cell.length_a   1.000
_cell.length_b   1.000
_cell.length_c   1.000
_cell.angle_alpha   90.00
_cell.angle_beta   90.00
_cell.angle_gamma   90.00
#
_symmetry.space_group_name_H-M   'P 1'
#
loop_
_entity.id
_entity.type
_entity.pdbx_description
1 polymer ?
#
loop_
_entity_poly.entity_id
_entity_poly.type
_entity_poly.pdbx_seq_one_letter_code
_entity_poly.pdbx_strand_id
1 'polypeptide(L)'
;MSPSSIDPKSFDELRSVARWFKDAEVAKVEKKDAAGDILRCVDNGRFTKWTPFLEQMNLHKEGNGYALLRLSGTVSIEKEKGFDTIFFPFQDVEIAGQKLHFGDFLRLTETQLLTTTLDCLIVVVPGLKEE
;
A
#
# COMPACT_ATOMS: atom_id res chain seq x y z
N MET A 1 11.66 -2.75 -11.82
CA MET A 1 11.30 -2.88 -10.38
C MET A 1 11.76 -4.24 -9.91
N SER A 2 12.11 -4.41 -8.63
CA SER A 2 12.33 -5.73 -8.03
C SER A 2 11.70 -5.70 -6.64
N PRO A 3 11.02 -6.78 -6.21
CA PRO A 3 10.45 -6.83 -4.88
C PRO A 3 11.57 -6.77 -3.83
N SER A 4 11.26 -6.15 -2.71
CA SER A 4 12.12 -6.10 -1.53
C SER A 4 11.37 -6.70 -0.35
N SER A 5 12.05 -7.47 0.48
CA SER A 5 11.44 -8.06 1.68
C SER A 5 11.72 -7.19 2.91
N ILE A 6 10.73 -7.07 3.79
CA ILE A 6 10.90 -6.39 5.08
C ILE A 6 11.66 -7.27 6.08
N ASP A 7 12.21 -6.65 7.12
CA ASP A 7 12.85 -7.39 8.21
C ASP A 7 11.81 -8.11 9.10
N PRO A 8 12.21 -9.12 9.89
CA PRO A 8 11.28 -9.90 10.70
C PRO A 8 10.44 -9.12 11.71
N LYS A 9 10.96 -8.01 12.27
CA LYS A 9 10.17 -7.20 13.22
C LYS A 9 9.07 -6.46 12.50
N SER A 10 9.42 -5.81 11.38
CA SER A 10 8.46 -5.13 10.51
C SER A 10 7.42 -6.09 9.96
N PHE A 11 7.78 -7.36 9.75
CA PHE A 11 6.86 -8.40 9.31
C PHE A 11 5.71 -8.65 10.29
N ASP A 12 6.00 -8.76 11.59
CA ASP A 12 4.95 -8.99 12.59
C ASP A 12 4.04 -7.77 12.77
N GLU A 13 4.58 -6.55 12.66
CA GLU A 13 3.76 -5.34 12.64
C GLU A 13 2.86 -5.28 11.40
N LEU A 14 3.40 -5.56 10.20
CA LEU A 14 2.62 -5.62 8.97
C LEU A 14 1.48 -6.65 9.08
N ARG A 15 1.76 -7.82 9.68
CA ARG A 15 0.76 -8.86 9.96
C ARG A 15 -0.33 -8.37 10.91
N SER A 16 0.04 -7.59 11.93
CA SER A 16 -0.91 -6.97 12.86
C SER A 16 -1.84 -6.01 12.13
N VAL A 17 -1.29 -5.12 11.28
CA VAL A 17 -2.05 -4.19 10.44
C VAL A 17 -2.99 -4.95 9.50
N ALA A 18 -2.48 -5.95 8.80
CA ALA A 18 -3.26 -6.74 7.83
C ALA A 18 -4.42 -7.49 8.49
N ARG A 19 -4.23 -8.03 9.70
CA ARG A 19 -5.30 -8.68 10.45
C ARG A 19 -6.37 -7.69 10.87
N TRP A 20 -5.97 -6.56 11.43
CA TRP A 20 -6.91 -5.53 11.87
C TRP A 20 -7.72 -4.94 10.71
N PHE A 21 -7.09 -4.71 9.56
CA PHE A 21 -7.74 -4.06 8.43
C PHE A 21 -8.88 -4.87 7.80
N LYS A 22 -8.96 -6.19 8.06
CA LYS A 22 -10.08 -7.03 7.61
C LYS A 22 -11.42 -6.51 8.11
N ASP A 23 -11.46 -6.04 9.35
CA ASP A 23 -12.67 -5.61 10.06
C ASP A 23 -12.79 -4.08 10.16
N ALA A 24 -11.82 -3.34 9.64
CA ALA A 24 -11.79 -1.88 9.73
C ALA A 24 -12.84 -1.22 8.82
N GLU A 25 -13.30 -0.04 9.22
CA GLU A 25 -14.23 0.75 8.40
C GLU A 25 -13.55 1.28 7.13
N VAL A 26 -14.21 1.08 5.99
CA VAL A 26 -13.75 1.51 4.67
C VAL A 26 -14.85 2.28 3.94
N ALA A 27 -14.46 3.27 3.14
CA ALA A 27 -15.35 4.03 2.27
C ALA A 27 -14.88 3.95 0.82
N LYS A 28 -15.83 3.88 -0.12
CA LYS A 28 -15.52 3.84 -1.55
C LYS A 28 -14.90 5.15 -2.01
N VAL A 29 -13.80 5.06 -2.74
CA VAL A 29 -13.17 6.19 -3.44
C VAL A 29 -13.73 6.21 -4.86
N GLU A 30 -14.42 7.28 -5.22
CA GLU A 30 -14.88 7.47 -6.59
C GLU A 30 -13.68 7.76 -7.50
N LYS A 31 -13.36 6.82 -8.38
CA LYS A 31 -12.55 7.07 -9.57
C LYS A 31 -13.42 6.92 -10.80
N LYS A 32 -13.51 7.99 -11.60
CA LYS A 32 -14.04 7.89 -12.97
C LYS A 32 -13.12 6.94 -13.74
N ASP A 33 -13.71 6.00 -14.47
CA ASP A 33 -13.02 5.05 -15.36
C ASP A 33 -12.32 3.83 -14.71
N ALA A 34 -12.56 3.55 -13.41
CA ALA A 34 -12.13 2.29 -12.81
C ALA A 34 -13.14 1.16 -13.08
N ALA A 35 -12.69 0.05 -13.68
CA ALA A 35 -13.47 -1.18 -13.84
C ALA A 35 -13.47 -2.04 -12.55
N GLY A 36 -13.18 -1.43 -11.41
CA GLY A 36 -13.01 -2.06 -10.11
C GLY A 36 -13.26 -1.06 -8.99
N ASP A 37 -13.34 -1.56 -7.76
CA ASP A 37 -13.54 -0.72 -6.57
C ASP A 37 -12.23 -0.50 -5.82
N ILE A 38 -12.05 0.74 -5.35
CA ILE A 38 -11.02 1.11 -4.38
C ILE A 38 -11.76 1.59 -3.14
N LEU A 39 -11.67 0.83 -2.05
CA LEU A 39 -12.19 1.24 -0.75
C LEU A 39 -11.01 1.70 0.12
N ARG A 40 -11.09 2.91 0.67
CA ARG A 40 -10.06 3.47 1.54
C ARG A 40 -10.48 3.33 2.99
N CYS A 41 -9.54 2.96 3.85
CA CYS A 41 -9.74 2.96 5.30
C CYS A 41 -10.11 4.36 5.79
N VAL A 42 -11.26 4.46 6.46
CA VAL A 42 -11.73 5.70 7.11
C VAL A 42 -11.83 5.56 8.62
N ASP A 43 -11.57 4.36 9.15
CA ASP A 43 -11.56 4.08 10.58
C ASP A 43 -10.71 5.08 11.37
N ASN A 44 -11.24 5.61 12.47
CA ASN A 44 -10.57 6.60 13.30
C ASN A 44 -9.28 6.06 13.96
N GLY A 45 -9.22 4.76 14.23
CA GLY A 45 -8.07 4.09 14.85
C GLY A 45 -6.93 3.78 13.89
N ARG A 46 -7.08 4.05 12.58
CA ARG A 46 -6.12 3.62 11.53
C ARG A 46 -4.68 4.04 11.79
N PHE A 47 -4.47 5.26 12.29
CA PHE A 47 -3.12 5.79 12.53
C PHE A 47 -2.39 4.98 13.60
N THR A 48 -3.04 4.71 14.72
CA THR A 48 -2.48 3.90 15.81
C THR A 48 -2.12 2.48 15.35
N LYS A 49 -2.74 1.98 14.27
CA LYS A 49 -2.52 0.62 13.77
C LYS A 49 -1.32 0.54 12.84
N TRP A 50 -1.19 1.43 11.86
CA TRP A 50 -0.06 1.38 10.93
C TRP A 50 1.19 2.11 11.43
N THR A 51 1.10 3.00 12.42
CA THR A 51 2.24 3.83 12.84
C THR A 51 3.42 2.99 13.33
N PRO A 52 3.24 1.95 14.18
CA PRO A 52 4.35 1.10 14.60
C PRO A 52 5.10 0.46 13.42
N PHE A 53 4.36 -0.07 12.44
CA PHE A 53 4.95 -0.61 11.21
C PHE A 53 5.74 0.46 10.44
N LEU A 54 5.13 1.64 10.23
CA LEU A 54 5.76 2.73 9.48
C LEU A 54 7.01 3.28 10.18
N GLU A 55 7.03 3.32 11.51
CA GLU A 55 8.20 3.73 12.29
C GLU A 55 9.34 2.72 12.15
N GLN A 56 9.05 1.42 12.22
CA GLN A 56 10.06 0.37 12.03
C GLN A 56 10.66 0.40 10.61
N MET A 57 9.83 0.68 9.61
CA MET A 57 10.27 0.85 8.22
C MET A 57 10.95 2.20 7.94
N ASN A 58 11.07 3.09 8.94
CA ASN A 58 11.56 4.47 8.79
C ASN A 58 10.78 5.29 7.74
N LEU A 59 9.48 5.00 7.63
CA LEU A 59 8.52 5.63 6.71
C LEU A 59 7.56 6.58 7.43
N HIS A 60 7.46 6.55 8.76
CA HIS A 60 6.65 7.52 9.52
C HIS A 60 7.38 8.87 9.61
N LYS A 61 7.26 9.69 8.58
CA LYS A 61 7.91 11.01 8.47
C LYS A 61 6.93 12.08 8.02
N GLU A 62 7.24 13.32 8.39
CA GLU A 62 6.49 14.47 7.91
C GLU A 62 6.56 14.55 6.37
N GLY A 63 5.43 14.86 5.74
CA GLY A 63 5.29 14.92 4.28
C GLY A 63 4.99 13.59 3.60
N ASN A 64 5.19 12.44 4.26
CA ASN A 64 4.78 11.16 3.72
C ASN A 64 3.27 10.97 3.84
N GLY A 65 2.67 10.42 2.79
CA GLY A 65 1.26 10.04 2.75
C GLY A 65 1.07 8.54 2.92
N TYR A 66 -0.04 8.14 3.55
CA TYR A 66 -0.35 6.74 3.83
C TYR A 66 -1.82 6.44 3.52
N ALA A 67 -2.07 5.28 2.92
CA ALA A 67 -3.41 4.80 2.65
C ALA A 67 -3.49 3.28 2.79
N LEU A 68 -4.43 2.80 3.61
CA LEU A 68 -4.89 1.41 3.56
C LEU A 68 -6.04 1.33 2.57
N LEU A 69 -5.92 0.40 1.63
CA LEU A 69 -6.86 0.22 0.55
C LEU A 69 -7.29 -1.24 0.47
N ARG A 70 -8.58 -1.43 0.19
CA ARG A 70 -9.14 -2.69 -0.29
C ARG A 70 -9.48 -2.51 -1.76
N LEU A 71 -8.87 -3.33 -2.59
CA LEU A 71 -8.97 -3.29 -4.04
C LEU A 71 -9.81 -4.49 -4.51
N SER A 72 -10.69 -4.28 -5.47
CA SER A 72 -11.41 -5.36 -6.16
C SER A 72 -11.60 -5.06 -7.64
N GLY A 73 -11.55 -6.09 -8.49
CA GLY A 73 -11.66 -5.93 -9.93
C GLY A 73 -10.39 -5.37 -10.56
N THR A 74 -10.53 -4.62 -11.65
CA THR A 74 -9.38 -4.02 -12.36
C THR A 74 -9.15 -2.60 -11.88
N VAL A 75 -8.03 -2.38 -11.19
CA VAL A 75 -7.67 -1.10 -10.59
C VAL A 75 -6.28 -0.65 -11.04
N SER A 76 -6.08 0.66 -11.05
CA SER A 76 -4.79 1.30 -11.34
C SER A 76 -4.18 1.80 -10.04
N ILE A 77 -3.00 1.29 -9.69
CA ILE A 77 -2.15 1.86 -8.64
C ILE A 77 -1.19 2.84 -9.32
N GLU A 78 -1.44 4.11 -9.08
CA GLU A 78 -0.73 5.20 -9.76
C GLU A 78 0.67 5.40 -9.16
N LYS A 79 1.65 5.56 -10.03
CA LYS A 79 2.91 6.21 -9.66
C LYS A 79 2.64 7.72 -9.67
N GLU A 80 2.58 8.34 -8.49
CA GLU A 80 2.46 9.80 -8.40
C GLU A 80 3.76 10.52 -8.83
N LYS A 81 3.64 11.49 -9.75
CA LYS A 81 4.79 12.26 -10.23
C LYS A 81 5.39 13.07 -9.07
N GLY A 82 6.71 12.95 -8.87
CA GLY A 82 7.41 13.62 -7.77
C GLY A 82 7.36 12.87 -6.43
N PHE A 83 6.79 11.66 -6.39
CA PHE A 83 6.76 10.81 -5.20
C PHE A 83 7.32 9.42 -5.50
N ASP A 84 8.00 8.84 -4.51
CA ASP A 84 8.30 7.41 -4.46
C ASP A 84 7.08 6.70 -3.84
N THR A 85 6.40 5.88 -4.64
CA THR A 85 5.19 5.16 -4.22
C THR A 85 5.57 3.72 -3.87
N ILE A 86 5.39 3.36 -2.60
CA ILE A 86 5.72 2.05 -2.05
C ILE A 86 4.42 1.28 -1.79
N PHE A 87 4.33 0.09 -2.37
CA PHE A 87 3.17 -0.79 -2.30
C PHE A 87 3.49 -2.02 -1.44
N PHE A 88 2.68 -2.24 -0.40
CA PHE A 88 2.76 -3.40 0.50
C PHE A 88 1.47 -4.23 0.38
N PRO A 89 1.48 -5.37 -0.34
CA PRO A 89 0.33 -6.26 -0.39
C PRO A 89 0.16 -7.05 0.91
N PHE A 90 -1.08 -7.27 1.33
CA PHE A 90 -1.41 -8.08 2.53
C PHE A 90 -1.71 -9.54 2.21
N GLN A 91 -1.39 -9.97 1.00
CA GLN A 91 -1.51 -11.34 0.52
C GLN A 91 -0.59 -11.52 -0.69
N ASP A 92 -0.37 -12.76 -1.07
CA ASP A 92 0.42 -13.08 -2.25
C ASP A 92 -0.27 -12.53 -3.51
N VAL A 93 0.48 -11.83 -4.35
CA VAL A 93 -0.02 -11.19 -5.58
C VAL A 93 1.05 -11.19 -6.65
N GLU A 94 0.63 -11.26 -7.91
CA GLU A 94 1.51 -11.06 -9.06
C GLU A 94 1.26 -9.67 -9.67
N ILE A 95 2.30 -8.85 -9.81
CA ILE A 95 2.26 -7.52 -10.40
C ILE A 95 3.37 -7.42 -11.44
N ALA A 96 3.03 -7.08 -12.69
CA ALA A 96 3.99 -7.00 -13.80
C ALA A 96 4.89 -8.25 -13.95
N GLY A 97 4.32 -9.44 -13.74
CA GLY A 97 5.05 -10.72 -13.80
C GLY A 97 5.95 -10.98 -12.59
N GLN A 98 5.92 -10.14 -11.55
CA GLN A 98 6.64 -10.33 -10.30
C GLN A 98 5.70 -10.85 -9.23
N LYS A 99 6.07 -11.99 -8.65
CA LYS A 99 5.36 -12.54 -7.50
C LYS A 99 5.86 -11.85 -6.25
N LEU A 100 4.92 -11.26 -5.51
CA LEU A 100 5.14 -10.73 -4.18
C LEU A 100 4.46 -11.65 -3.20
N HIS A 101 5.18 -12.01 -2.14
CA HIS A 101 4.61 -12.69 -0.99
C HIS A 101 4.23 -11.68 0.09
N PHE A 102 3.44 -12.11 1.07
CA PHE A 102 3.25 -11.31 2.28
C PHE A 102 4.59 -10.93 2.90
N GLY A 103 4.81 -9.64 3.15
CA GLY A 103 6.07 -9.11 3.67
C GLY A 103 7.05 -8.64 2.61
N ASP A 104 6.76 -8.89 1.33
CA ASP A 104 7.41 -8.19 0.24
C ASP A 104 6.74 -6.84 0.00
N PHE A 105 7.48 -5.91 -0.60
CA PHE A 105 6.99 -4.63 -1.06
C PHE A 105 7.61 -4.26 -2.40
N LEU A 106 6.91 -3.40 -3.14
CA LEU A 106 7.37 -2.87 -4.41
C LEU A 106 7.48 -1.35 -4.34
N ARG A 107 8.58 -0.81 -4.83
CA ARG A 107 8.65 0.62 -5.18
C ARG A 107 8.25 0.78 -6.65
N LEU A 108 7.18 1.52 -6.89
CA LEU A 108 6.61 1.70 -8.22
C LEU A 108 7.45 2.70 -9.02
N THR A 109 7.98 2.24 -10.16
CA THR A 109 8.63 3.13 -11.14
C THR A 109 7.63 3.67 -12.16
N GLU A 110 6.49 2.99 -12.32
CA GLU A 110 5.43 3.32 -13.26
C GLU A 110 4.07 2.88 -12.70
N THR A 111 2.99 3.46 -13.22
CA THR A 111 1.61 3.09 -12.86
C THR A 111 1.32 1.65 -13.24
N GLN A 112 0.76 0.89 -12.30
CA GLN A 112 0.46 -0.53 -12.48
C GLN A 112 -1.03 -0.77 -12.58
N LEU A 113 -1.44 -1.53 -13.58
CA LEU A 113 -2.80 -2.04 -13.71
C LEU A 113 -2.84 -3.48 -13.18
N LEU A 114 -3.77 -3.74 -12.26
CA LEU A 114 -3.94 -5.05 -11.63
C LEU A 114 -5.41 -5.43 -11.63
N THR A 115 -5.68 -6.69 -12.00
CA THR A 115 -6.98 -7.32 -11.80
C THR A 115 -6.87 -8.26 -10.60
N THR A 116 -7.48 -7.89 -9.48
CA THR A 116 -7.29 -8.61 -8.21
C THR A 116 -8.40 -8.31 -7.21
N THR A 117 -8.41 -9.06 -6.11
CA THR A 117 -9.08 -8.68 -4.87
C THR A 117 -8.05 -8.75 -3.76
N LEU A 118 -7.58 -7.60 -3.25
CA LEU A 118 -6.54 -7.56 -2.24
C LEU A 118 -6.66 -6.38 -1.29
N ASP A 119 -6.18 -6.58 -0.08
CA ASP A 119 -5.91 -5.50 0.86
C ASP A 119 -4.43 -5.11 0.77
N CYS A 120 -4.14 -3.81 0.86
CA CYS A 120 -2.77 -3.29 0.81
C CYS A 120 -2.59 -2.01 1.62
N LEU A 121 -1.32 -1.70 1.90
CA LEU A 121 -0.86 -0.40 2.35
C LEU A 121 -0.06 0.27 1.23
N ILE A 122 -0.41 1.51 0.92
CA ILE A 122 0.36 2.40 0.05
C ILE A 122 1.01 3.48 0.89
N VAL A 123 2.28 3.71 0.66
CA VAL A 123 3.05 4.82 1.22
C VAL A 123 3.58 5.67 0.08
N VAL A 124 3.31 6.97 0.11
CA VAL A 124 3.90 7.94 -0.82
C VAL A 124 4.93 8.77 -0.07
N VAL A 125 6.16 8.76 -0.56
CA VAL A 125 7.28 9.52 0.00
C VAL A 125 7.62 10.63 -0.98
N PRO A 126 7.68 11.91 -0.56
CA PRO A 126 8.13 12.98 -1.44
C PRO A 126 9.49 12.63 -2.03
N GLY A 127 9.59 12.61 -3.36
CA GLY A 127 10.86 12.51 -4.04
C GLY A 127 11.68 13.74 -3.69
N LEU A 128 12.98 13.55 -3.42
CA LEU A 128 13.91 14.68 -3.45
C LEU A 128 13.70 15.37 -4.79
N LYS A 129 13.42 16.68 -4.77
CA LYS A 129 13.34 17.48 -6.00
C LYS A 129 14.54 17.11 -6.85
N GLU A 130 14.29 16.64 -8.08
CA GLU A 130 15.32 16.74 -9.11
C GLU A 130 15.57 18.25 -9.26
N GLU A 131 16.66 18.73 -8.66
CA GLU A 131 17.22 20.07 -8.92
C GLU A 131 17.72 20.17 -10.35
#